data_AF-A0A2V5MDB2-F1
#
_entry.id   AF-A0A2V5MDB2-F1
#
_cell.length_a   1.000
_cell.length_b   1.000
_cell.length_c   1.000
_cell.angle_alpha   90.00
_cell.angle_beta   90.00
_cell.angle_gamma   90.00
#
_symmetry.space_group_name_H-M   'P 1'
#
loop_
_entity.id
_entity.type
_entity.pdbx_description
1 polymer ?
#
loop_
_entity_poly.entity_id
_entity_poly.type
_entity_poly.pdbx_seq_one_letter_code
_entity_poly.pdbx_strand_id
1 'polypeptide(L)'
;KTKSLDGFGCAEMVAAVGAAGAIVHYLKHHLRRKIDHLSTLRCESADAHVVLDAATQINLDLVESRGAQDTSLLAVLDRTATPMGGRKLRSWILQPLRDLNELNRRQQMIADLLHESDLLGSLRNALKSIRDVERAAGRLAQVSGNARDLVTLKNSLHERAS
;
A
#
# COMPACT_ATOMS: atom_id res chain seq x y z
N LYS A 1 2.94 -5.23 25.43
CA LYS A 1 3.38 -3.82 25.28
C LYS A 1 4.90 -3.80 25.25
N THR A 2 5.49 -3.38 24.14
CA THR A 2 6.95 -3.25 23.99
C THR A 2 7.46 -2.15 24.92
N LYS A 3 8.54 -2.43 25.66
CA LYS A 3 9.11 -1.51 26.66
C LYS A 3 10.19 -0.59 26.09
N SER A 4 10.60 -0.79 24.83
CA SER A 4 11.60 0.03 24.16
C SER A 4 11.28 0.18 22.67
N LEU A 5 11.77 1.29 22.09
CA LEU A 5 11.70 1.61 20.67
C LEU A 5 12.87 1.02 19.87
N ASP A 6 13.85 0.40 20.53
CA ASP A 6 15.06 -0.16 19.90
C ASP A 6 14.73 -1.18 18.81
N GLY A 7 13.69 -2.01 19.02
CA GLY A 7 13.24 -3.00 18.05
C GLY A 7 12.58 -2.45 16.78
N PHE A 8 12.35 -1.13 16.71
CA PHE A 8 11.76 -0.46 15.54
C PHE A 8 12.78 0.36 14.74
N GLY A 9 14.06 0.35 15.14
CA GLY A 9 15.13 1.07 14.45
C GLY A 9 15.02 2.60 14.53
N CYS A 10 14.30 3.12 15.53
CA CYS A 10 13.97 4.55 15.65
C CYS A 10 14.43 5.20 16.96
N ALA A 11 15.17 4.46 17.80
CA ALA A 11 15.55 4.89 19.15
C ALA A 11 16.30 6.24 19.17
N GLU A 12 17.17 6.48 18.18
CA GLU A 12 17.95 7.71 18.08
C GLU A 12 17.24 8.83 17.29
N MET A 13 16.07 8.55 16.69
CA MET A 13 15.34 9.48 15.82
C MET A 13 14.33 10.32 16.61
N VAL A 14 14.82 11.12 17.57
CA VAL A 14 13.98 11.85 18.55
C VAL A 14 12.84 12.65 17.90
N ALA A 15 13.13 13.38 16.82
CA ALA A 15 12.12 14.17 16.10
C ALA A 15 11.05 13.29 15.44
N ALA A 16 11.44 12.16 14.83
CA ALA A 16 10.51 11.23 14.20
C ALA A 16 9.63 10.52 15.23
N VAL A 17 10.21 10.13 16.38
CA VAL A 17 9.47 9.56 17.52
C VAL A 17 8.48 10.58 18.08
N GLY A 18 8.89 11.84 18.24
CA GLY A 18 8.01 12.93 18.67
C GLY A 18 6.84 13.15 17.72
N ALA A 19 7.09 13.19 16.41
CA ALA A 19 6.05 13.32 15.39
C ALA A 19 5.08 12.12 15.38
N ALA A 20 5.60 10.89 15.44
CA ALA A 20 4.78 9.69 15.55
C ALA A 20 3.93 9.70 16.83
N GLY A 21 4.51 10.12 17.95
CA GLY A 21 3.81 10.32 19.22
C GLY A 21 2.68 11.33 19.12
N ALA A 22 2.90 12.47 18.46
CA ALA A 22 1.88 13.49 18.22
C ALA A 22 0.72 12.95 17.36
N ILE A 23 1.01 12.20 16.30
CA ILE A 23 -0.02 11.54 15.47
C ILE A 23 -0.84 10.56 16.31
N VAL A 24 -0.19 9.67 17.06
CA VAL A 24 -0.86 8.69 17.94
C VAL A 24 -1.71 9.39 18.99
N HIS A 25 -1.18 10.44 19.62
CA HIS A 25 -1.91 11.26 20.59
C HIS A 25 -3.16 11.88 19.95
N TYR A 26 -3.02 12.47 18.76
CA TYR A 26 -4.15 13.07 18.05
C TYR A 26 -5.23 12.04 17.69
N LEU A 27 -4.85 10.90 17.13
CA LEU A 27 -5.78 9.81 16.79
C LEU A 27 -6.57 9.32 18.01
N LYS A 28 -5.90 9.18 19.16
CA LYS A 28 -6.48 8.65 20.39
C LYS A 28 -7.32 9.68 21.15
N HIS A 29 -6.81 10.90 21.29
CA HIS A 29 -7.39 11.90 22.19
C HIS A 29 -8.32 12.89 21.47
N HIS A 30 -8.01 13.28 20.22
CA HIS A 30 -8.87 14.18 19.44
C HIS A 30 -9.90 13.42 18.61
N LEU A 31 -9.47 12.43 17.82
CA LEU A 31 -10.38 11.64 16.98
C LEU A 31 -11.08 10.48 17.72
N ARG A 32 -10.68 10.21 18.97
CA ARG A 32 -11.23 9.14 19.83
C ARG A 32 -11.29 7.78 19.13
N ARG A 33 -10.32 7.48 18.28
CA ARG A 33 -10.26 6.21 17.53
C ARG A 33 -9.57 5.12 18.33
N LYS A 34 -10.05 3.89 18.18
CA LYS A 34 -9.28 2.71 18.59
C LYS A 34 -8.13 2.53 17.61
N ILE A 35 -6.93 2.36 18.13
CA ILE A 35 -5.69 2.25 17.34
C ILE A 35 -5.04 0.87 17.46
N ASP A 36 -5.80 -0.14 17.91
CA ASP A 36 -5.28 -1.49 18.20
C ASP A 36 -4.72 -2.21 16.95
N HIS A 37 -5.13 -1.76 15.76
CA HIS A 37 -4.65 -2.24 14.46
C HIS A 37 -3.30 -1.65 14.04
N LEU A 38 -2.84 -0.56 14.67
CA LEU A 38 -1.49 -0.03 14.47
C LEU A 38 -0.50 -0.91 15.24
N SER A 39 -0.07 -1.99 14.61
CA SER A 39 0.74 -3.04 15.22
C SER A 39 2.25 -2.84 15.08
N THR A 40 2.69 -2.03 14.12
CA THR A 40 4.11 -1.83 13.82
C THR A 40 4.44 -0.39 13.53
N LEU A 41 5.60 0.07 13.98
CA LEU A 41 6.25 1.30 13.54
C LEU A 41 7.43 0.92 12.65
N ARG A 42 7.63 1.61 11.53
CA ARG A 42 8.81 1.44 10.69
C ARG A 42 9.36 2.82 10.35
N CYS A 43 10.66 3.00 10.51
CA CYS A 43 11.35 4.17 9.98
C CYS A 43 11.76 3.90 8.53
N GLU A 44 11.26 4.73 7.62
CA GLU A 44 11.73 4.73 6.24
C GLU A 44 13.09 5.44 6.19
N SER A 45 14.12 4.74 5.72
CA SER A 45 15.40 5.35 5.39
C SER A 45 15.31 6.02 4.03
N ALA A 46 15.92 7.21 3.88
CA ALA A 46 16.08 7.87 2.59
C ALA A 46 16.85 7.01 1.56
N ASP A 47 17.56 5.97 2.01
CA ASP A 47 18.27 5.04 1.13
C ASP A 47 17.42 3.87 0.61
N ALA A 48 16.20 3.67 1.12
CA ALA A 48 15.34 2.59 0.65
C ALA A 48 14.73 2.88 -0.74
N HIS A 49 14.53 4.17 -1.04
CA HIS A 49 13.85 4.63 -2.25
C HIS A 49 14.61 5.74 -2.96
N VAL A 50 14.37 5.88 -4.27
CA VAL A 50 14.84 7.03 -5.03
C VAL A 50 14.07 8.25 -4.55
N VAL A 51 14.80 9.29 -4.15
CA VAL A 51 14.19 10.55 -3.72
C VAL A 51 13.68 11.28 -4.96
N LEU A 52 12.36 11.45 -5.04
CA LEU A 52 11.68 12.22 -6.09
C LEU A 52 10.99 13.40 -5.42
N ASP A 53 11.48 14.61 -5.69
CA ASP A 53 10.83 15.82 -5.19
C ASP A 53 9.49 16.07 -5.90
N ALA A 54 8.65 16.93 -5.31
CA ALA A 54 7.31 17.21 -5.84
C ALA A 54 7.36 17.76 -7.28
N ALA A 55 8.36 18.59 -7.58
CA ALA A 55 8.53 19.15 -8.93
C ALA A 55 8.82 18.04 -9.95
N THR A 56 9.70 17.09 -9.63
CA THR A 56 10.00 15.94 -10.49
C THR A 56 8.77 15.06 -10.69
N GLN A 57 8.03 14.75 -9.62
CA GLN A 57 6.82 13.92 -9.73
C GLN A 57 5.77 14.53 -10.66
N ILE A 58 5.63 15.86 -10.62
CA ILE A 58 4.70 16.60 -11.49
C ILE A 58 5.26 16.73 -12.91
N ASN A 59 6.54 17.07 -13.08
CA ASN A 59 7.14 17.25 -14.40
C ASN A 59 7.21 15.95 -15.21
N LEU A 60 7.22 14.81 -14.53
CA LEU A 60 7.15 13.49 -15.15
C LEU A 60 5.71 12.96 -15.26
N ASP A 61 4.69 13.74 -14.85
CA ASP A 61 3.28 13.35 -14.81
C ASP A 61 3.10 11.92 -14.23
N LEU A 62 3.70 11.63 -13.06
CA LEU A 62 3.79 10.25 -12.57
C LEU A 62 2.43 9.63 -12.22
N VAL A 63 1.54 10.44 -11.64
CA VAL A 63 0.24 9.96 -11.12
C VAL A 63 -0.95 10.78 -11.56
N GLU A 64 -0.70 11.96 -12.12
CA GLU A 64 -1.70 12.89 -12.63
C GLU A 64 -1.02 13.75 -13.67
N SER A 65 -1.68 13.96 -14.81
CA SER A 65 -1.23 14.90 -15.84
C SER A 65 -2.02 16.19 -15.80
N ARG A 66 -1.43 17.30 -16.25
CA ARG A 66 -2.08 18.62 -16.29
C ARG A 66 -3.07 18.82 -17.46
N GLY A 67 -3.19 17.83 -18.35
CA GLY A 67 -4.04 17.90 -19.54
C GLY A 67 -5.52 17.65 -19.26
N ALA A 68 -6.38 17.92 -20.25
CA ALA A 68 -7.81 17.63 -20.17
C ALA A 68 -8.12 16.12 -20.10
N GLN A 69 -7.22 15.29 -20.65
CA GLN A 69 -7.24 13.85 -20.52
C GLN A 69 -6.02 13.42 -19.70
N ASP A 70 -6.21 12.51 -18.76
CA ASP A 70 -5.12 12.02 -17.92
C ASP A 70 -4.20 11.08 -18.73
N THR A 71 -3.01 11.56 -19.05
CA THR A 71 -1.94 10.81 -19.73
C THR A 71 -0.78 10.48 -18.81
N SER A 72 -1.00 10.49 -17.49
CA SER A 72 0.02 10.16 -16.51
C SER A 72 0.57 8.74 -16.66
N LEU A 73 1.78 8.50 -16.15
CA LEU A 73 2.37 7.17 -16.12
C LEU A 73 1.44 6.15 -15.44
N LEU A 74 0.81 6.53 -14.34
CA LEU A 74 -0.19 5.71 -13.66
C LEU A 74 -1.39 5.40 -14.56
N ALA A 75 -1.95 6.38 -15.26
CA ALA A 75 -3.09 6.17 -16.15
C ALA A 75 -2.79 5.18 -17.29
N VAL A 76 -1.54 5.18 -17.78
CA VAL A 76 -1.08 4.26 -18.82
C VAL A 76 -0.87 2.84 -18.27
N LEU A 77 -0.22 2.71 -17.10
CA LEU A 77 0.19 1.43 -16.54
C LEU A 77 -0.89 0.72 -15.72
N ASP A 78 -1.84 1.44 -15.13
CA ASP A 78 -2.82 0.83 -14.23
C ASP A 78 -3.85 -0.01 -14.99
N ARG A 79 -3.55 -1.30 -15.07
CA ARG A 79 -4.43 -2.38 -15.52
C ARG A 79 -4.69 -3.39 -14.40
N THR A 80 -4.65 -2.92 -13.15
CA THR A 80 -4.83 -3.77 -11.98
C THR A 80 -6.28 -4.27 -11.87
N ALA A 81 -6.46 -5.49 -11.36
CA ALA A 81 -7.78 -6.10 -11.22
C ALA A 81 -8.53 -5.65 -9.95
N THR A 82 -7.84 -5.01 -9.00
CA THR A 82 -8.41 -4.62 -7.70
C THR A 82 -8.02 -3.19 -7.32
N PRO A 83 -8.88 -2.46 -6.58
CA PRO A 83 -8.57 -1.11 -6.10
C PRO A 83 -7.32 -1.06 -5.20
N MET A 84 -7.07 -2.09 -4.41
CA MET A 84 -5.85 -2.19 -3.60
C MET A 84 -4.59 -2.38 -4.46
N GLY A 85 -4.71 -3.08 -5.60
CA GLY A 85 -3.66 -3.20 -6.60
C GLY A 85 -3.27 -1.84 -7.19
N GLY A 86 -4.24 -1.04 -7.61
CA GLY A 86 -4.00 0.30 -8.18
C GLY A 86 -3.31 1.23 -7.17
N ARG A 87 -3.73 1.21 -5.90
CA ARG A 87 -3.05 1.96 -4.82
C ARG A 87 -1.60 1.51 -4.62
N LYS A 88 -1.36 0.19 -4.66
CA LYS A 88 0.00 -0.35 -4.54
C LYS A 88 0.89 0.06 -5.71
N LEU A 89 0.36 0.01 -6.94
CA LEU A 89 1.06 0.48 -8.14
C LEU A 89 1.41 1.97 -8.04
N ARG A 90 0.45 2.81 -7.62
CA ARG A 90 0.67 4.24 -7.37
C ARG A 90 1.80 4.46 -6.36
N SER A 91 1.82 3.73 -5.24
CA SER A 91 2.90 3.80 -4.25
C SER A 91 4.25 3.41 -4.86
N TRP A 92 4.32 2.34 -5.66
CA TRP A 92 5.57 1.93 -6.31
C TRP A 92 6.12 2.95 -7.30
N ILE A 93 5.24 3.63 -8.05
CA ILE A 93 5.64 4.71 -8.96
C ILE A 93 6.24 5.89 -8.19
N LEU A 94 5.62 6.27 -7.08
CA LEU A 94 6.04 7.42 -6.28
C LEU A 94 7.25 7.13 -5.37
N GLN A 95 7.51 5.87 -5.06
CA GLN A 95 8.59 5.43 -4.18
C GLN A 95 9.40 4.31 -4.87
N PRO A 96 10.15 4.62 -5.95
CA PRO A 96 10.95 3.61 -6.64
C PRO A 96 11.99 3.01 -5.69
N LEU A 97 12.15 1.69 -5.72
CA LEU A 97 13.09 0.99 -4.84
C LEU A 97 14.54 1.20 -5.27
N ARG A 98 15.45 1.21 -4.28
CA ARG A 98 16.90 1.18 -4.50
C ARG A 98 17.52 -0.20 -4.27
N ASP A 99 16.82 -1.10 -3.60
CA ASP A 99 17.29 -2.46 -3.34
C ASP A 99 17.24 -3.32 -4.62
N LEU A 100 18.42 -3.64 -5.16
CA LEU A 100 18.57 -4.47 -6.35
C LEU A 100 18.05 -5.89 -6.16
N ASN A 101 18.16 -6.47 -4.96
CA ASN A 101 17.66 -7.82 -4.70
C ASN A 101 16.13 -7.86 -4.78
N GLU A 102 15.47 -6.85 -4.20
CA GLU A 102 14.01 -6.68 -4.30
C GLU A 102 13.57 -6.44 -5.74
N LEU A 103 14.29 -5.59 -6.49
CA LEU A 103 14.01 -5.32 -7.89
C LEU A 103 14.12 -6.60 -8.74
N ASN A 104 15.22 -7.34 -8.60
CA ASN A 104 15.43 -8.60 -9.33
C ASN A 104 14.34 -9.62 -9.01
N ARG A 105 13.94 -9.74 -7.74
CA ARG A 105 12.85 -10.65 -7.36
C ARG A 105 11.52 -10.27 -7.99
N ARG A 106 11.20 -8.98 -8.06
CA ARG A 106 9.98 -8.49 -8.74
C ARG A 106 10.03 -8.77 -10.24
N GLN A 107 11.19 -8.52 -10.87
CA GLN A 107 11.39 -8.79 -12.30
C GLN A 107 11.26 -10.28 -12.61
N GLN A 108 11.87 -11.15 -11.79
CA GLN A 108 11.74 -12.59 -11.94
C GLN A 108 10.28 -13.05 -11.81
N MET A 109 9.56 -12.59 -10.79
CA MET A 109 8.14 -12.91 -10.61
C MET A 109 7.30 -12.48 -11.82
N ILE A 110 7.61 -11.32 -12.42
CA ILE A 110 6.95 -10.87 -13.66
C ILE A 110 7.29 -11.81 -14.81
N ALA A 111 8.57 -12.16 -14.99
CA ALA A 111 9.01 -13.06 -16.05
C ALA A 111 8.36 -14.45 -15.95
N ASP A 112 8.30 -15.02 -14.74
CA ASP A 112 7.67 -16.32 -14.48
C ASP A 112 6.17 -16.29 -14.83
N LEU A 113 5.45 -15.25 -14.39
CA LEU A 113 4.03 -15.09 -14.70
C LEU A 113 3.77 -14.83 -16.19
N LEU A 114 4.69 -14.19 -16.90
CA LEU A 114 4.59 -14.00 -18.35
C LEU A 114 4.86 -15.30 -19.12
N HIS A 115 5.70 -16.18 -18.58
CA HIS A 115 5.97 -17.50 -19.17
C HIS A 115 4.76 -18.45 -19.02
N GLU A 116 4.03 -18.32 -17.92
CA GLU A 116 2.84 -19.11 -17.58
C GLU A 116 1.54 -18.32 -17.88
N SER A 117 1.26 -18.05 -19.16
CA SER A 117 0.14 -17.16 -19.56
C SER A 117 -1.24 -17.60 -19.06
N ASP A 118 -1.48 -18.92 -19.00
CA ASP A 118 -2.74 -19.49 -18.54
C ASP A 118 -2.94 -19.31 -17.03
N LEU A 119 -1.86 -19.46 -16.25
CA LEU A 119 -1.83 -19.16 -14.83
C LEU A 119 -2.09 -17.67 -14.59
N LEU A 120 -1.44 -16.79 -15.36
CA LEU A 120 -1.66 -15.35 -15.26
C LEU A 120 -3.11 -14.97 -15.58
N GLY A 121 -3.70 -15.57 -16.62
CA GLY A 121 -5.11 -15.37 -16.98
C GLY A 121 -6.06 -15.80 -15.85
N SER A 122 -5.82 -17.00 -15.31
CA SER A 122 -6.59 -17.56 -14.19
C SER A 122 -6.49 -16.69 -12.94
N LEU A 123 -5.27 -16.27 -12.59
CA LEU A 123 -5.01 -15.38 -11.46
C LEU A 123 -5.70 -14.03 -11.63
N ARG A 124 -5.61 -13.41 -12.80
CA ARG A 124 -6.29 -12.13 -13.08
C ARG A 124 -7.81 -12.26 -12.95
N ASN A 125 -8.39 -13.38 -13.39
CA ASN A 125 -9.82 -13.61 -13.27
C ASN A 125 -10.25 -13.82 -11.82
N ALA A 126 -9.51 -14.61 -11.04
CA ALA A 126 -9.75 -14.78 -9.61
C ALA A 126 -9.62 -13.44 -8.84
N LEU A 127 -8.69 -12.57 -9.23
CA LEU A 127 -8.53 -11.26 -8.59
C LEU A 127 -9.68 -10.28 -8.89
N LYS A 128 -10.38 -10.38 -10.02
CA LYS A 128 -11.47 -9.44 -10.38
C LYS A 128 -12.66 -9.50 -9.42
N SER A 129 -12.90 -10.67 -8.82
CA SER A 129 -14.00 -10.88 -7.89
C SER A 129 -13.65 -10.44 -6.47
N ILE A 130 -12.35 -10.28 -6.17
CA ILE A 130 -11.85 -9.68 -4.95
C ILE A 130 -12.10 -8.17 -4.96
N ARG A 131 -12.90 -7.70 -4.00
CA ARG A 131 -13.19 -6.28 -3.80
C ARG A 131 -12.09 -5.61 -2.97
N ASP A 132 -12.31 -4.37 -2.55
CA ASP A 132 -11.37 -3.60 -1.72
C ASP A 132 -11.26 -4.13 -0.28
N VAL A 133 -10.57 -5.27 -0.13
CA VAL A 133 -10.36 -5.97 1.13
C VAL A 133 -9.54 -5.14 2.12
N GLU A 134 -8.52 -4.43 1.64
CA GLU A 134 -7.68 -3.57 2.47
C GLU A 134 -8.51 -2.49 3.18
N ARG A 135 -9.37 -1.77 2.46
CA ARG A 135 -10.24 -0.77 3.09
C ARG A 135 -11.34 -1.40 3.94
N ALA A 136 -11.90 -2.54 3.54
CA ALA A 136 -12.90 -3.25 4.33
C ALA A 136 -12.33 -3.70 5.68
N ALA A 137 -11.13 -4.30 5.68
CA ALA A 137 -10.42 -4.70 6.89
C ALA A 137 -10.08 -3.48 7.77
N GLY A 138 -9.62 -2.38 7.17
CA GLY A 138 -9.35 -1.13 7.91
C GLY A 138 -10.61 -0.53 8.56
N ARG A 139 -11.76 -0.59 7.90
CA ARG A 139 -13.05 -0.16 8.48
C ARG A 139 -13.53 -1.08 9.59
N LEU A 140 -13.40 -2.40 9.42
CA LEU A 140 -13.81 -3.39 10.44
C LEU A 140 -12.93 -3.35 11.69
N ALA A 141 -11.66 -3.01 11.55
CA ALA A 141 -10.76 -2.75 12.67
C ALA A 141 -11.11 -1.45 13.44
N GLN A 142 -12.03 -0.64 12.89
CA GLN A 142 -12.54 0.60 13.46
C GLN A 142 -14.02 0.46 13.83
N VAL A 143 -14.53 1.40 14.62
CA VAL A 143 -15.97 1.42 14.99
C VAL A 143 -16.87 1.72 13.78
N SER A 144 -16.31 2.15 12.65
CA SER A 144 -17.03 2.52 11.43
C SER A 144 -17.34 1.36 10.48
N GLY A 145 -16.91 0.13 10.78
CA GLY A 145 -17.16 -1.04 9.96
C GLY A 145 -18.63 -1.47 9.98
N ASN A 146 -19.15 -1.96 8.86
CA ASN A 146 -20.55 -2.42 8.76
C ASN A 146 -20.67 -3.84 8.20
N ALA A 147 -21.90 -4.38 8.18
CA ALA A 147 -22.18 -5.73 7.70
C ALA A 147 -21.76 -5.95 6.22
N ARG A 148 -21.79 -4.90 5.38
CA ARG A 148 -21.34 -5.00 3.98
C ARG A 148 -19.83 -5.18 3.89
N ASP A 149 -19.07 -4.58 4.81
CA ASP A 149 -17.62 -4.79 4.89
C ASP A 149 -17.28 -6.24 5.28
N LEU A 150 -18.03 -6.83 6.20
CA LEU A 150 -17.91 -8.26 6.56
C LEU A 150 -18.26 -9.18 5.40
N VAL A 151 -19.35 -8.92 4.68
CA VAL A 151 -19.73 -9.70 3.49
C VAL A 151 -18.66 -9.57 2.40
N THR A 152 -18.11 -8.36 2.21
CA THR A 152 -17.03 -8.12 1.26
C THR A 152 -15.79 -8.95 1.62
N LEU A 153 -15.38 -8.93 2.88
CA LEU A 153 -14.26 -9.73 3.38
C LEU A 153 -14.53 -11.24 3.22
N LYS A 154 -15.73 -11.70 3.61
CA LYS A 154 -16.15 -13.11 3.49
C LYS A 154 -16.04 -13.60 2.05
N ASN A 155 -16.63 -12.86 1.11
CA ASN A 155 -16.67 -13.27 -0.28
C ASN A 155 -15.26 -13.32 -0.88
N SER A 156 -14.43 -12.31 -0.61
CA SER A 156 -13.04 -12.29 -1.09
C SER A 156 -12.15 -13.36 -0.46
N LEU A 157 -12.43 -13.81 0.77
CA LEU A 157 -11.70 -14.92 1.39
C LEU A 157 -12.18 -16.30 0.90
N HIS A 158 -13.48 -16.44 0.61
CA HIS A 158 -14.05 -17.70 0.11
C HIS A 158 -13.58 -18.04 -1.30
N GLU A 159 -13.38 -17.03 -2.15
CA GLU A 159 -12.78 -17.19 -3.48
C GLU A 159 -11.31 -17.65 -3.43
N ARG A 160 -10.66 -17.57 -2.27
CA ARG A 160 -9.30 -18.07 -2.05
C ARG A 160 -9.26 -19.57 -1.71
N ALA A 161 -10.42 -20.18 -1.45
CA ALA A 161 -10.58 -21.57 -1.02
C ALA A 161 -11.19 -22.50 -2.10
N SER A 162 -11.48 -21.96 -3.28
CA SER A 162 -11.99 -22.68 -4.47
C SER A 162 -10.95 -22.62 -5.58
#